data_AF-A0A522C6Z0-F1
#
_entry.id   AF-A0A522C6Z0-F1
#
_cell.length_a   1.000
_cell.length_b   1.000
_cell.length_c   1.000
_cell.angle_alpha   90.00
_cell.angle_beta   90.00
_cell.angle_gamma   90.00
#
_symmetry.space_group_name_H-M   'P 1'
#
loop_
_entity.id
_entity.type
_entity.pdbx_description
1 polymer ?
#
loop_
_entity_poly.entity_id
_entity_poly.type
_entity_poly.pdbx_seq_one_letter_code
_entity_poly.pdbx_strand_id
1 'polypeptide(L)'
;TQWLQSLIDALCDLSSRDALTGLSNRRQFELAIEREVDRVARTGEPALVLVLDIDHFKRVNDTHGHAAGDVVIQAVAHVLQDCVRPMDTVCRVGGEEFAVILPNCAPAFGQAVAERIRERVASKPIVVSPQLSIEVTVSAGGAFAPQWVRSSAALWTERADRQLYRAKHGGRNRACLELPPLPMVSAEEKGLLFTLLSPSSEADNAEGAPPPFASIAPRHESQ
;
A
#
# COMPACT_ATOMS: atom_id res chain seq x y z
N THR A 1 11.93 -35.59 -18.17
CA THR A 1 13.34 -35.16 -18.02
C THR A 1 13.36 -33.75 -17.45
N GLN A 2 14.38 -33.39 -16.67
CA GLN A 2 14.50 -32.07 -16.05
C GLN A 2 14.45 -30.93 -17.09
N TRP A 3 14.98 -31.19 -18.29
CA TRP A 3 14.90 -30.29 -19.45
C TRP A 3 13.46 -29.97 -19.90
N LEU A 4 12.57 -30.97 -19.93
CA LEU A 4 11.17 -30.75 -20.33
C LEU A 4 10.43 -29.88 -19.31
N GLN A 5 10.70 -30.10 -18.01
CA GLN A 5 10.15 -29.26 -16.95
C GLN A 5 10.66 -27.82 -17.08
N SER A 6 11.97 -27.62 -17.29
CA SER A 6 12.53 -26.28 -17.51
C SER A 6 11.99 -25.60 -18.78
N LEU A 7 11.65 -26.35 -19.82
CA LEU A 7 11.08 -25.81 -21.06
C LEU A 7 9.60 -25.43 -20.88
N ILE A 8 8.85 -26.23 -20.12
CA ILE A 8 7.47 -25.93 -19.72
C ILE A 8 7.45 -24.70 -18.82
N ASP A 9 8.38 -24.60 -17.86
CA ASP A 9 8.51 -23.46 -16.97
C ASP A 9 8.87 -22.19 -17.76
N ALA A 10 9.80 -22.30 -18.73
CA ALA A 10 10.16 -21.18 -19.61
C ALA A 10 8.99 -20.74 -20.53
N LEU A 11 8.18 -21.67 -21.04
CA LEU A 11 6.97 -21.33 -21.81
C LEU A 11 5.88 -20.70 -20.92
N CYS A 12 5.78 -21.17 -19.69
CA CYS A 12 4.89 -20.58 -18.69
C CYS A 12 5.32 -19.16 -18.30
N ASP A 13 6.63 -18.92 -18.16
CA ASP A 13 7.21 -17.59 -17.94
C ASP A 13 7.04 -16.68 -19.16
N LEU A 14 7.04 -17.24 -20.38
CA LEU A 14 6.70 -16.51 -21.60
C LEU A 14 5.22 -16.08 -21.62
N SER A 15 4.34 -16.86 -20.97
CA SER A 15 2.94 -16.53 -20.72
C SER A 15 2.75 -15.81 -19.37
N SER A 16 3.60 -14.81 -19.09
CA SER A 16 3.55 -13.99 -17.87
C SER A 16 2.65 -12.75 -18.02
N ARG A 17 2.27 -12.41 -19.25
CA ARG A 17 1.52 -11.19 -19.56
C ARG A 17 0.09 -11.49 -20.00
N ASP A 18 -0.80 -10.56 -19.68
CA ASP A 18 -2.14 -10.50 -20.23
C ASP A 18 -2.07 -10.05 -21.70
N ALA A 19 -2.70 -10.80 -22.59
CA ALA A 19 -2.58 -10.58 -24.03
C ALA A 19 -3.24 -9.27 -24.50
N LEU A 20 -4.26 -8.78 -23.78
CA LEU A 20 -4.99 -7.57 -24.17
C LEU A 20 -4.26 -6.30 -23.71
N THR A 21 -3.77 -6.29 -22.48
CA THR A 21 -3.21 -5.10 -21.82
C THR A 21 -1.69 -5.07 -21.77
N GLY A 22 -1.03 -6.22 -21.94
CA GLY A 22 0.41 -6.36 -21.76
C GLY A 22 0.88 -6.31 -20.30
N LEU A 23 -0.05 -6.14 -19.34
CA LEU A 23 0.24 -6.18 -17.90
C LEU A 23 0.64 -7.60 -17.46
N SER A 24 1.14 -7.73 -16.24
CA SER A 24 1.27 -9.04 -15.60
C SER A 24 -0.11 -9.70 -15.49
N ASN A 25 -0.18 -11.01 -15.74
CA ASN A 25 -1.43 -11.74 -15.59
C ASN A 25 -1.66 -12.22 -14.16
N ARG A 26 -2.79 -12.90 -13.92
CA ARG A 26 -3.16 -13.48 -12.62
C ARG A 26 -2.06 -14.37 -12.02
N ARG A 27 -1.43 -15.23 -12.83
CA ARG A 27 -0.36 -16.11 -12.33
C ARG A 27 0.83 -15.32 -11.83
N GLN A 28 1.22 -14.25 -12.53
CA GLN A 28 2.30 -13.38 -12.08
C GLN A 28 1.90 -12.56 -10.85
N PHE A 29 0.64 -12.15 -10.72
CA PHE A 29 0.14 -11.55 -9.48
C PHE A 29 0.33 -12.50 -8.30
N GLU A 30 -0.12 -13.76 -8.42
CA GLU A 30 -0.02 -14.78 -7.37
C GLU A 30 1.45 -15.02 -6.96
N LEU A 31 2.37 -15.11 -7.91
CA LEU A 31 3.80 -15.24 -7.62
C LEU A 31 4.40 -13.98 -6.97
N ALA A 32 4.01 -12.79 -7.42
CA ALA A 32 4.53 -11.53 -6.91
C ALA A 32 4.06 -11.26 -5.48
N ILE A 33 2.79 -11.54 -5.16
CA ILE A 33 2.26 -11.31 -3.81
C ILE A 33 2.87 -12.28 -2.79
N GLU A 34 3.11 -13.54 -3.15
CA GLU A 34 3.78 -14.50 -2.27
C GLU A 34 5.22 -14.07 -1.95
N ARG A 35 5.96 -13.57 -2.95
CA ARG A 35 7.30 -13.00 -2.74
C ARG A 35 7.26 -11.78 -1.83
N GLU A 36 6.23 -10.94 -1.98
CA GLU A 36 6.08 -9.73 -1.19
C GLU A 36 5.70 -10.03 0.26
N VAL A 37 4.85 -11.03 0.51
CA VAL A 37 4.56 -11.56 1.85
C VAL A 37 5.86 -11.94 2.57
N ASP A 38 6.73 -12.70 1.89
CA ASP A 38 8.00 -13.14 2.44
C ASP A 38 8.97 -11.98 2.69
N ARG A 39 8.95 -10.97 1.82
CA ARG A 39 9.73 -9.74 1.99
C ARG A 39 9.28 -8.99 3.24
N VAL A 40 7.98 -8.71 3.39
CA VAL A 40 7.42 -7.98 4.54
C VAL A 40 7.65 -8.73 5.85
N ALA A 41 7.49 -10.05 5.86
CA ALA A 41 7.72 -10.86 7.05
C ALA A 41 9.19 -10.79 7.51
N ARG A 42 10.13 -10.70 6.57
CA ARG A 42 11.58 -10.66 6.84
C ARG A 42 12.10 -9.25 7.15
N THR A 43 11.63 -8.22 6.46
CA THR A 43 12.17 -6.86 6.57
C THR A 43 11.32 -5.94 7.43
N GLY A 44 10.05 -6.27 7.65
CA GLY A 44 9.08 -5.40 8.31
C GLY A 44 8.70 -4.15 7.52
N GLU A 45 9.26 -3.96 6.32
CA GLU A 45 8.94 -2.79 5.49
C GLU A 45 7.50 -2.87 5.01
N PRO A 46 6.74 -1.77 5.06
CA PRO A 46 5.32 -1.80 4.75
C PRO A 46 5.09 -2.05 3.27
N ALA A 47 4.02 -2.78 2.96
CA ALA A 47 3.56 -3.02 1.61
C ALA A 47 2.03 -2.93 1.56
N LEU A 48 1.52 -2.48 0.42
CA LEU A 48 0.09 -2.34 0.16
C LEU A 48 -0.28 -3.17 -1.07
N VAL A 49 -1.36 -3.94 -0.97
CA VAL A 49 -2.04 -4.49 -2.14
C VAL A 49 -3.31 -3.70 -2.39
N LEU A 50 -3.54 -3.33 -3.64
CA LEU A 50 -4.78 -2.75 -4.14
C LEU A 50 -5.45 -3.75 -5.08
N VAL A 51 -6.77 -3.88 -4.98
CA VAL A 51 -7.62 -4.56 -5.96
C VAL A 51 -8.62 -3.54 -6.50
N LEU A 52 -8.77 -3.48 -7.81
CA LEU A 52 -9.56 -2.49 -8.52
C LEU A 52 -10.50 -3.17 -9.51
N ASP A 53 -11.64 -2.53 -9.74
CA ASP A 53 -12.66 -2.98 -10.68
C ASP A 53 -13.25 -1.78 -11.42
N ILE A 54 -13.47 -1.95 -12.73
CA ILE A 54 -14.10 -0.91 -13.56
C ILE A 54 -15.60 -0.87 -13.26
N ASP A 55 -16.06 0.25 -12.72
CA ASP A 55 -17.44 0.43 -12.32
C ASP A 55 -18.38 0.36 -13.53
N HIS A 56 -19.43 -0.47 -13.41
CA HIS A 56 -20.44 -0.68 -14.43
C HIS A 56 -19.89 -1.17 -15.78
N PHE A 57 -18.76 -1.89 -15.80
CA PHE A 57 -18.14 -2.38 -17.04
C PHE A 57 -19.07 -3.22 -17.92
N LYS A 58 -19.92 -4.06 -17.33
CA LYS A 58 -20.96 -4.79 -18.07
C LYS A 58 -21.85 -3.86 -18.92
N ARG A 59 -22.24 -2.69 -18.39
CA ARG A 59 -23.06 -1.71 -19.14
C ARG A 59 -22.30 -1.16 -20.34
N VAL A 60 -20.98 -0.98 -20.24
CA VAL A 60 -20.14 -0.57 -21.38
C VAL A 60 -20.21 -1.63 -22.48
N ASN A 61 -19.99 -2.90 -22.14
CA ASN A 61 -20.08 -4.01 -23.10
C ASN A 61 -21.47 -4.13 -23.71
N ASP A 62 -22.52 -4.08 -22.89
CA ASP A 62 -23.91 -4.24 -23.35
C ASP A 62 -24.34 -3.08 -24.27
N THR A 63 -23.80 -1.87 -24.06
CA THR A 63 -24.17 -0.66 -24.83
C THR A 63 -23.31 -0.46 -26.08
N HIS A 64 -22.01 -0.74 -26.00
CA HIS A 64 -21.02 -0.38 -27.03
C HIS A 64 -20.30 -1.59 -27.65
N GLY A 65 -20.59 -2.80 -27.17
CA GLY A 65 -19.96 -4.04 -27.63
C GLY A 65 -18.62 -4.32 -26.97
N HIS A 66 -18.22 -5.60 -27.02
CA HIS A 66 -16.98 -6.08 -26.40
C HIS A 66 -15.71 -5.39 -26.92
N ALA A 67 -15.65 -5.04 -28.21
CA ALA A 67 -14.51 -4.32 -28.76
C ALA A 67 -14.30 -2.94 -28.11
N ALA A 68 -15.38 -2.24 -27.75
CA ALA A 68 -15.28 -0.99 -26.99
C ALA A 68 -14.85 -1.24 -25.55
N GLY A 69 -15.33 -2.31 -24.93
CA GLY A 69 -14.89 -2.76 -23.61
C GLY A 69 -13.39 -3.08 -23.55
N ASP A 70 -12.86 -3.72 -24.58
CA ASP A 70 -11.43 -4.03 -24.69
C ASP A 70 -10.58 -2.75 -24.73
N VAL A 71 -11.00 -1.75 -25.51
CA VAL A 71 -10.34 -0.42 -25.54
C VAL A 71 -10.39 0.25 -24.16
N VAL A 72 -11.51 0.14 -23.45
CA VAL A 72 -11.66 0.65 -22.09
C VAL A 72 -10.68 -0.03 -21.13
N ILE A 73 -10.59 -1.37 -21.16
CA ILE A 73 -9.65 -2.15 -20.35
C ILE A 73 -8.20 -1.72 -20.63
N GLN A 74 -7.83 -1.58 -21.91
CA GLN A 74 -6.49 -1.15 -22.31
C GLN A 74 -6.18 0.27 -21.81
N ALA A 75 -7.13 1.19 -21.91
CA ALA A 75 -6.95 2.56 -21.44
C ALA A 75 -6.79 2.64 -19.92
N VAL A 76 -7.58 1.88 -19.16
CA VAL A 76 -7.44 1.79 -17.70
C VAL A 76 -6.09 1.17 -17.32
N ALA A 77 -5.65 0.11 -18.01
CA ALA A 77 -4.34 -0.50 -17.80
C ALA A 77 -3.19 0.50 -17.96
N HIS A 78 -3.22 1.33 -19.01
CA HIS A 78 -2.22 2.38 -19.21
C HIS A 78 -2.25 3.42 -18.08
N VAL A 79 -3.44 3.86 -17.66
CA VAL A 79 -3.57 4.80 -16.54
C VAL A 79 -2.98 4.21 -15.25
N LEU A 80 -3.21 2.92 -14.98
CA LEU A 80 -2.64 2.26 -13.81
C LEU A 80 -1.11 2.26 -13.85
N GLN A 81 -0.50 1.91 -14.99
CA GLN A 81 0.95 1.93 -15.15
C GLN A 81 1.54 3.33 -14.97
N ASP A 82 0.92 4.35 -15.55
CA ASP A 82 1.36 5.75 -15.41
C ASP A 82 1.24 6.28 -13.97
N CYS A 83 0.38 5.67 -13.16
CA CYS A 83 0.11 6.10 -11.80
C CYS A 83 1.00 5.39 -10.76
N VAL A 84 1.87 4.47 -11.14
CA VAL A 84 2.69 3.71 -10.20
C VAL A 84 4.18 3.82 -10.54
N ARG A 85 5.05 3.39 -9.62
CA ARG A 85 6.50 3.40 -9.82
C ARG A 85 6.93 2.19 -10.65
N PRO A 86 8.10 2.23 -11.33
CA PRO A 86 8.62 1.07 -12.07
C PRO A 86 8.81 -0.20 -11.23
N MET A 87 8.99 -0.08 -9.91
CA MET A 87 9.12 -1.20 -8.97
C MET A 87 7.78 -1.80 -8.52
N ASP A 88 6.69 -1.07 -8.73
CA ASP A 88 5.34 -1.52 -8.38
C ASP A 88 4.86 -2.51 -9.44
N THR A 89 4.06 -3.48 -9.02
CA THR A 89 3.54 -4.51 -9.93
C THR A 89 2.07 -4.22 -10.24
N VAL A 90 1.74 -4.03 -11.52
CA VAL A 90 0.35 -3.90 -12.00
C VAL A 90 -0.04 -5.16 -12.75
N CYS A 91 -1.15 -5.76 -12.34
CA CYS A 91 -1.66 -7.00 -12.91
C CYS A 91 -3.11 -6.86 -13.35
N ARG A 92 -3.48 -7.57 -14.41
CA ARG A 92 -4.88 -7.88 -14.71
C ARG A 92 -5.18 -9.29 -14.19
N VAL A 93 -6.07 -9.38 -13.21
CA VAL A 93 -6.37 -10.64 -12.49
C VAL A 93 -7.67 -11.30 -12.95
N GLY A 94 -8.55 -10.52 -13.59
CA GLY A 94 -9.84 -10.95 -14.13
C GLY A 94 -10.24 -10.18 -15.38
N GLY A 95 -11.53 -10.23 -15.73
CA GLY A 95 -12.08 -9.55 -16.92
C GLY A 95 -11.87 -8.04 -16.85
N GLU A 96 -12.55 -7.37 -15.92
CA GLU A 96 -12.39 -5.94 -15.60
C GLU A 96 -11.62 -5.67 -14.30
N GLU A 97 -11.01 -6.71 -13.72
CA GLU A 97 -10.37 -6.67 -12.41
C GLU A 97 -8.84 -6.53 -12.53
N PHE A 98 -8.29 -5.60 -11.77
CA PHE A 98 -6.87 -5.31 -11.68
C PHE A 98 -6.38 -5.43 -10.26
N ALA A 99 -5.09 -5.71 -10.10
CA ALA A 99 -4.42 -5.67 -8.82
C ALA A 99 -3.10 -4.89 -8.93
N VAL A 100 -2.74 -4.18 -7.86
CA VAL A 100 -1.47 -3.45 -7.76
C VAL A 100 -0.78 -3.84 -6.46
N ILE A 101 0.48 -4.26 -6.54
CA ILE A 101 1.34 -4.49 -5.39
C ILE A 101 2.30 -3.30 -5.29
N LEU A 102 2.32 -2.66 -4.13
CA LEU A 102 3.12 -1.48 -3.82
C LEU A 102 4.11 -1.81 -2.69
N PRO A 103 5.30 -2.35 -3.02
CA PRO A 103 6.36 -2.56 -2.04
C PRO A 103 6.82 -1.23 -1.44
N ASN A 104 7.26 -1.25 -0.18
CA ASN A 104 7.77 -0.06 0.52
C ASN A 104 6.80 1.13 0.50
N CYS A 105 5.50 0.83 0.54
CA CYS A 105 4.45 1.83 0.60
C CYS A 105 4.16 2.15 2.07
N ALA A 106 4.55 3.34 2.55
CA ALA A 106 4.18 3.75 3.89
C ALA A 106 2.66 4.03 3.99
N PRO A 107 2.01 3.73 5.13
CA PRO A 107 0.57 3.96 5.32
C PRO A 107 0.07 5.35 4.95
N ALA A 108 0.89 6.37 5.20
CA ALA A 108 0.58 7.76 4.87
C ALA A 108 0.39 8.02 3.36
N PHE A 109 0.94 7.18 2.48
CA PHE A 109 0.87 7.38 1.02
C PHE A 109 -0.17 6.48 0.35
N GLY A 110 -0.62 5.41 0.99
CA GLY A 110 -1.51 4.42 0.36
C GLY A 110 -2.78 5.05 -0.21
N GLN A 111 -3.46 5.89 0.59
CA GLN A 111 -4.69 6.55 0.16
C GLN A 111 -4.43 7.47 -1.04
N ALA A 112 -3.33 8.23 -1.01
CA ALA A 112 -2.99 9.16 -2.09
C ALA A 112 -2.73 8.43 -3.42
N VAL A 113 -2.10 7.25 -3.39
CA VAL A 113 -1.89 6.44 -4.60
C VAL A 113 -3.22 5.91 -5.14
N ALA A 114 -4.08 5.37 -4.27
CA ALA A 114 -5.38 4.84 -4.68
C ALA A 114 -6.31 5.93 -5.23
N GLU A 115 -6.35 7.10 -4.59
CA GLU A 115 -7.13 8.25 -5.06
C GLU A 115 -6.58 8.82 -6.37
N ARG A 116 -5.25 8.92 -6.52
CA ARG A 116 -4.64 9.33 -7.79
C ARG A 116 -5.08 8.44 -8.94
N ILE A 117 -5.05 7.12 -8.77
CA ILE A 117 -5.52 6.18 -9.78
C ILE A 117 -6.98 6.45 -10.13
N ARG A 118 -7.85 6.50 -9.11
CA ARG A 118 -9.28 6.72 -9.28
C ARG A 118 -9.58 8.01 -10.04
N GLU A 119 -8.98 9.12 -9.61
CA GLU A 119 -9.16 10.44 -10.22
C GLU A 119 -8.67 10.47 -11.66
N ARG A 120 -7.51 9.86 -11.94
CA ARG A 120 -6.94 9.83 -13.30
C ARG A 120 -7.78 9.01 -14.27
N VAL A 121 -8.39 7.93 -13.82
CA VAL A 121 -9.35 7.17 -14.64
C VAL A 121 -10.61 8.00 -14.87
N ALA A 122 -11.19 8.57 -13.81
CA ALA A 122 -12.43 9.35 -13.90
C ALA A 122 -12.29 10.62 -14.74
N SER A 123 -11.10 11.24 -14.77
CA SER A 123 -10.85 12.49 -15.50
C SER A 123 -10.49 12.30 -16.97
N LYS A 124 -10.36 11.05 -17.46
CA LYS A 124 -9.86 10.77 -18.80
C LYS A 124 -10.92 10.03 -19.63
N PRO A 125 -11.74 10.76 -20.42
CA PRO A 125 -12.62 10.13 -21.39
C PRO A 125 -11.83 9.22 -22.34
N ILE A 126 -12.32 8.00 -22.54
CA ILE A 126 -11.67 6.98 -23.35
C ILE A 126 -12.23 7.07 -24.76
N VAL A 127 -11.40 7.51 -25.71
CA VAL A 127 -11.76 7.61 -27.12
C VAL A 127 -11.73 6.22 -27.74
N VAL A 128 -12.91 5.67 -28.06
CA VAL A 128 -13.05 4.35 -28.70
C VAL A 128 -13.08 4.48 -30.23
N SER A 129 -13.66 5.57 -30.73
CA SER A 129 -13.67 5.92 -32.15
C SER A 129 -13.78 7.44 -32.31
N PRO A 130 -13.65 8.00 -33.53
CA PRO A 130 -13.75 9.45 -33.72
C PRO A 130 -15.08 10.07 -33.29
N GLN A 131 -16.15 9.27 -33.12
CA GLN A 131 -17.48 9.72 -32.71
C GLN A 131 -17.91 9.17 -31.34
N LEU A 132 -17.09 8.33 -30.70
CA LEU A 132 -17.43 7.68 -29.44
C LEU A 132 -16.33 7.89 -28.40
N SER A 133 -16.68 8.56 -27.31
CA SER A 133 -15.90 8.61 -26.08
C SER A 133 -16.71 8.04 -24.92
N ILE A 134 -16.08 7.26 -24.07
CA ILE A 134 -16.71 6.58 -22.94
C ILE A 134 -16.04 7.06 -21.66
N GLU A 135 -16.85 7.49 -20.70
CA GLU A 135 -16.40 7.82 -19.35
C GLU A 135 -16.64 6.61 -18.44
N VAL A 136 -15.60 6.23 -17.70
CA VAL A 136 -15.67 5.15 -16.72
C VAL A 136 -15.05 5.60 -15.40
N THR A 137 -15.41 4.90 -14.33
CA THR A 137 -14.81 5.09 -13.01
C THR A 137 -14.31 3.76 -12.51
N VAL A 138 -13.49 3.78 -11.46
CA VAL A 138 -13.01 2.56 -10.79
C VAL A 138 -13.29 2.64 -9.30
N SER A 139 -13.64 1.50 -8.72
CA SER A 139 -13.63 1.31 -7.28
C SER A 139 -12.34 0.61 -6.89
N ALA A 140 -11.73 1.02 -5.78
CA ALA A 140 -10.49 0.45 -5.27
C ALA A 140 -10.64 -0.01 -3.82
N GLY A 141 -10.16 -1.20 -3.53
CA GLY A 141 -9.97 -1.74 -2.19
C GLY A 141 -8.51 -2.02 -1.93
N GLY A 142 -8.02 -1.79 -0.73
CA GLY A 142 -6.65 -2.14 -0.40
C GLY A 142 -6.43 -2.50 1.04
N ALA A 143 -5.36 -3.23 1.30
CA ALA A 143 -4.96 -3.61 2.65
C ALA A 143 -3.45 -3.59 2.78
N PHE A 144 -2.94 -3.08 3.90
CA PHE A 144 -1.53 -3.20 4.23
C PHE A 144 -1.20 -4.59 4.78
N ALA A 145 -0.04 -5.12 4.39
CA ALA A 145 0.47 -6.35 4.98
C ALA A 145 0.78 -6.14 6.47
N PRO A 146 0.54 -7.15 7.32
CA PRO A 146 1.00 -7.12 8.69
C PRO A 146 2.53 -7.19 8.72
N GLN A 147 3.19 -6.19 9.30
CA GLN A 147 4.65 -6.13 9.39
C GLN A 147 5.17 -7.20 10.36
N TRP A 148 6.35 -7.77 10.06
CA TRP A 148 7.04 -8.78 10.89
C TRP A 148 6.25 -10.08 11.12
N VAL A 149 5.10 -10.25 10.47
CA VAL A 149 4.25 -11.42 10.59
C VAL A 149 4.00 -11.96 9.19
N ARG A 150 4.28 -13.25 9.00
CA ARG A 150 3.95 -13.92 7.74
C ARG A 150 2.43 -14.12 7.65
N SER A 151 1.78 -13.31 6.82
CA SER A 151 0.40 -13.56 6.38
C SER A 151 0.40 -14.55 5.22
N SER A 152 -0.76 -15.09 4.83
CA SER A 152 -0.88 -15.75 3.52
C SER A 152 -1.26 -14.73 2.46
N ALA A 153 -0.80 -14.92 1.22
CA ALA A 153 -1.21 -14.08 0.09
C ALA A 153 -2.74 -14.04 -0.07
N ALA A 154 -3.40 -15.18 0.13
CA ALA A 154 -4.86 -15.30 0.07
C ALA A 154 -5.54 -14.41 1.12
N LEU A 155 -5.13 -14.47 2.39
CA LEU A 155 -5.71 -13.65 3.46
C LEU A 155 -5.45 -12.16 3.21
N TRP A 156 -4.27 -11.81 2.73
CA TRP A 156 -3.95 -10.41 2.43
C TRP A 156 -4.82 -9.86 1.28
N THR A 157 -5.02 -10.65 0.23
CA THR A 157 -5.90 -10.31 -0.90
C THR A 157 -7.36 -10.21 -0.45
N GLU A 158 -7.85 -11.16 0.35
CA GLU A 158 -9.22 -11.14 0.89
C GLU A 158 -9.52 -9.86 1.68
N ARG A 159 -8.56 -9.36 2.45
CA ARG A 159 -8.68 -8.08 3.18
C ARG A 159 -8.86 -6.90 2.23
N ALA A 160 -8.13 -6.88 1.11
CA ALA A 160 -8.26 -5.84 0.09
C ALA A 160 -9.61 -5.96 -0.66
N ASP A 161 -10.04 -7.17 -1.00
CA ASP A 161 -11.34 -7.43 -1.63
C ASP A 161 -12.50 -6.96 -0.75
N ARG A 162 -12.41 -7.17 0.56
CA ARG A 162 -13.39 -6.64 1.51
C ARG A 162 -13.48 -5.12 1.47
N GLN A 163 -12.36 -4.42 1.26
CA GLN A 163 -12.41 -2.97 1.07
C GLN A 163 -12.95 -2.58 -0.31
N LEU A 164 -12.69 -3.36 -1.36
CA LEU A 164 -13.25 -3.12 -2.68
C LEU A 164 -14.78 -3.29 -2.65
N TYR A 165 -15.26 -4.30 -1.93
CA TYR A 165 -16.68 -4.49 -1.65
C TYR A 165 -17.28 -3.27 -0.94
N ARG A 166 -16.61 -2.73 0.08
CA ARG A 166 -17.02 -1.49 0.76
C ARG A 166 -17.04 -0.29 -0.19
N ALA A 167 -16.06 -0.17 -1.09
CA ALA A 167 -16.02 0.89 -2.09
C ALA A 167 -17.23 0.80 -3.03
N LYS A 168 -17.51 -0.40 -3.57
CA LYS A 168 -18.66 -0.67 -4.45
C LYS A 168 -19.99 -0.41 -3.75
N HIS A 169 -20.17 -0.90 -2.51
CA HIS A 169 -21.40 -0.68 -1.74
C HIS A 169 -21.57 0.75 -1.22
N GLY A 170 -20.47 1.48 -1.04
CA GLY A 170 -20.51 2.88 -0.64
C GLY A 170 -21.04 3.82 -1.71
N GLY A 171 -21.18 3.36 -2.96
CA GLY A 171 -21.60 4.17 -4.10
C GLY A 171 -20.58 4.23 -5.23
N ARG A 172 -19.59 3.33 -5.25
CA ARG A 172 -18.54 3.22 -6.28
C ARG A 172 -17.66 4.48 -6.38
N ASN A 173 -16.79 4.53 -7.40
CA ASN A 173 -15.86 5.63 -7.67
C ASN A 173 -15.19 6.15 -6.39
N ARG A 174 -14.53 5.25 -5.64
CA ARG A 174 -13.83 5.57 -4.39
C ARG A 174 -12.77 4.53 -4.06
N ALA A 175 -11.81 4.94 -3.21
CA ALA A 175 -10.87 4.02 -2.60
C ALA A 175 -11.21 3.79 -1.11
N CYS A 176 -11.20 2.53 -0.68
CA CYS A 176 -11.26 2.15 0.73
C CYS A 176 -10.02 1.34 1.09
N LEU A 177 -9.33 1.70 2.17
CA LEU A 177 -8.11 1.02 2.61
C LEU A 177 -8.23 0.52 4.04
N GLU A 178 -7.68 -0.67 4.28
CA GLU A 178 -7.43 -1.21 5.61
C GLU A 178 -6.00 -0.84 6.03
N LEU A 179 -5.88 0.17 6.88
CA LEU A 179 -4.61 0.62 7.45
C LEU A 179 -4.03 -0.44 8.40
N PRO A 180 -2.69 -0.52 8.53
CA PRO A 180 -2.11 -1.38 9.56
C PRO A 180 -2.52 -0.84 10.94
N PRO A 181 -2.72 -1.73 11.93
CA PRO A 181 -2.93 -1.28 13.30
C PRO A 181 -1.72 -0.43 13.72
N LEU A 182 -1.97 0.79 14.19
CA LEU A 182 -0.91 1.61 14.76
C LEU A 182 -0.31 0.84 15.94
N PRO A 183 1.02 0.70 16.05
CA PRO A 183 1.63 0.27 17.29
C PRO A 183 1.34 1.37 18.31
N MET A 184 0.28 1.19 19.09
CA MET A 184 0.04 1.99 20.28
C MET A 184 1.14 1.63 21.26
N VAL A 185 2.18 2.45 21.29
CA VAL A 185 3.07 2.53 22.45
C VAL A 185 2.63 3.78 23.18
N SER A 186 2.04 3.61 24.36
CA SER A 186 1.62 4.74 25.19
C SER A 186 2.85 5.59 25.55
N ALA A 187 2.64 6.88 25.86
CA ALA A 187 3.74 7.73 26.33
C ALA A 187 4.41 7.14 27.59
N GLU A 188 3.66 6.41 28.41
CA GLU A 188 4.15 5.72 29.61
C GLU A 188 5.05 4.52 29.24
N GLU A 189 4.66 3.71 28.24
CA GLU A 189 5.46 2.58 27.76
C GLU A 189 6.76 3.05 27.09
N LYS A 190 6.71 4.17 26.33
CA LYS A 190 7.92 4.83 25.82
C LYS A 190 8.82 5.31 26.95
N GLY A 191 8.25 5.90 28.00
CA GLY A 191 9.00 6.36 29.17
C GLY A 191 9.71 5.22 29.90
N LEU A 192 9.03 4.08 30.10
CA LEU A 192 9.60 2.90 30.74
C LEU A 192 10.75 2.29 29.93
N LEU A 193 10.60 2.20 28.61
CA LEU A 193 11.67 1.76 27.70
C LEU A 193 12.89 2.70 27.71
N PHE A 194 12.67 4.01 27.73
CA PHE A 194 13.76 5.00 27.78
C PHE A 194 14.51 4.98 29.12
N THR A 195 13.79 4.74 30.22
CA THR A 195 14.37 4.66 31.57
C THR A 195 15.24 3.41 31.73
N LEU A 196 14.86 2.28 31.13
CA LEU A 196 15.63 1.03 31.15
C LEU A 196 16.90 1.04 30.28
N LEU A 197 16.95 1.90 29.26
CA LEU A 197 18.06 2.00 28.30
C LEU A 197 19.07 3.11 28.65
N SER A 198 18.81 3.88 29.69
CA SER A 198 19.74 4.90 30.18
C SER A 198 20.76 4.24 31.10
N PRO A 199 22.06 4.17 30.75
CA PRO A 199 23.06 3.72 31.70
C PRO A 199 23.08 4.70 32.86
N SER A 200 23.01 4.17 34.08
CA SER A 200 23.13 4.93 35.33
C SER A 200 24.43 5.72 35.33
N SER A 201 24.35 7.00 34.97
CA SER A 201 25.37 7.97 35.33
C SER A 201 25.08 8.44 36.76
N GLU A 202 25.31 7.56 37.72
CA GLU A 202 25.59 8.00 39.08
C GLU A 202 27.00 8.60 39.08
N ALA A 203 27.05 9.91 38.85
CA ALA A 203 28.16 10.73 39.26
C ALA A 203 28.15 10.74 40.80
N ASP A 204 29.17 10.07 41.33
CA ASP A 204 29.64 10.07 42.70
C ASP A 204 29.65 11.51 43.29
N ASN A 205 28.83 11.75 44.31
CA ASN A 205 28.80 13.00 45.08
C ASN A 205 28.44 12.73 46.55
N ALA A 206 29.45 12.36 47.33
CA ALA A 206 29.56 12.55 48.79
C ALA A 206 31.07 12.47 49.12
N GLU A 207 31.74 13.32 49.90
CA GLU A 207 31.43 13.88 51.22
C GLU A 207 32.32 15.12 51.49
N GLY A 208 31.90 15.98 52.44
CA GLY A 208 32.84 16.80 53.21
C GLY A 208 32.33 18.19 53.61
N ALA A 209 31.52 18.27 54.67
CA ALA A 209 31.15 19.53 55.32
C ALA A 209 32.28 20.12 56.20
N PRO A 210 32.24 21.44 56.49
CA PRO A 210 32.52 21.92 57.85
C PRO A 210 31.46 22.93 58.38
N PRO A 211 31.48 23.27 59.70
CA PRO A 211 30.30 23.60 60.52
C PRO A 211 29.99 25.12 60.68
N PRO A 212 28.90 25.52 61.39
CA PRO A 212 28.42 26.90 61.45
C PRO A 212 28.85 27.68 62.70
N PHE A 213 28.78 29.03 62.63
CA PHE A 213 28.74 30.12 63.65
C PHE A 213 29.58 31.31 63.12
N ALA A 214 29.22 32.61 63.17
CA ALA A 214 28.29 33.39 63.99
C ALA A 214 27.84 34.69 63.27
N SER A 215 26.75 35.27 63.81
CA SER A 215 26.11 36.56 63.50
C SER A 215 26.97 37.80 63.78
N ILE A 216 26.95 38.82 62.89
CA ILE A 216 26.94 40.26 63.21
C ILE A 216 26.11 41.04 62.15
N ALA A 217 25.30 41.96 62.65
CA ALA A 217 24.24 42.76 62.02
C ALA A 217 24.73 43.92 61.09
N PRO A 218 23.82 44.67 60.41
CA PRO A 218 24.10 45.49 59.24
C PRO A 218 24.34 46.97 59.57
N ARG A 219 25.01 47.73 58.68
CA ARG A 219 24.84 49.19 58.58
C ARG A 219 24.99 49.70 57.14
N HIS A 220 24.06 50.60 56.84
CA HIS A 220 23.93 51.48 55.69
C HIS A 220 25.02 52.57 55.65
N GLU A 221 25.16 53.16 54.45
CA GLU A 221 25.42 54.58 54.13
C GLU A 221 26.83 55.13 53.80
N SER A 222 26.91 55.61 52.54
CA SER A 222 27.49 56.86 51.98
C SER A 222 28.97 57.23 52.17
N GLN A 223 29.68 57.31 51.03
CA GLN A 223 29.97 58.56 50.29
C GLN A 223 30.37 58.24 48.84
#